data_AF-A0A7C6S1A7-F1
#
_entry.id   AF-A0A7C6S1A7-F1
#
_cell.length_a   1.000
_cell.length_b   1.000
_cell.length_c   1.000
_cell.angle_alpha   90.00
_cell.angle_beta   90.00
_cell.angle_gamma   90.00
#
_symmetry.space_group_name_H-M   'P 1'
#
loop_
_entity.id
_entity.type
_entity.pdbx_description
1 polymer ?
#
loop_
_entity_poly.entity_id
_entity_poly.type
_entity_poly.pdbx_seq_one_letter_code
_entity_poly.pdbx_strand_id
1 'polypeptide(L)'
;MKVLGNIIWFVFGGFITAVLWFLLGLLLCITIIGIPFGRQLFKMSRMVLTPFGKDVALDPGKHIILNILWLLIVGPGTAILFLF
;
A
#
# COMPACT_ATOMS: atom_id res chain seq x y z
N MET A 1 -2.61 -21.52 5.31
CA MET A 1 -1.22 -21.96 5.04
C MET A 1 -0.43 -20.80 4.45
N LYS A 2 0.36 -20.09 5.27
CA LYS A 2 1.01 -18.82 4.87
C LYS A 2 2.32 -19.03 4.10
N VAL A 3 3.07 -20.08 4.44
CA VAL A 3 4.42 -20.36 3.91
C VAL A 3 4.38 -20.87 2.46
N LEU A 4 3.51 -21.86 2.17
CA LEU A 4 3.42 -22.45 0.83
C LEU A 4 3.01 -21.42 -0.23
N GLY A 5 2.01 -20.58 0.09
CA GLY A 5 1.55 -19.50 -0.78
C GLY A 5 2.64 -18.45 -1.04
N ASN A 6 3.40 -18.07 0.00
CA ASN A 6 4.53 -17.15 -0.16
C ASN A 6 5.65 -17.75 -1.03
N ILE A 7 5.93 -19.04 -0.93
CA ILE A 7 6.95 -19.72 -1.75
C ILE A 7 6.53 -19.75 -3.22
N ILE A 8 5.30 -20.17 -3.52
CA ILE A 8 4.77 -20.20 -4.90
C ILE A 8 4.78 -18.79 -5.48
N TRP A 9 4.31 -17.81 -4.72
CA TRP A 9 4.32 -16.41 -5.12
C TRP A 9 5.72 -15.89 -5.41
N PHE A 10 6.68 -16.15 -4.54
CA PHE A 10 8.06 -15.71 -4.71
C PHE A 10 8.66 -16.20 -6.04
N VAL A 11 8.42 -17.47 -6.38
CA VAL A 11 8.93 -18.11 -7.61
C VAL A 11 8.20 -17.63 -8.88
N PHE A 12 6.88 -17.42 -8.82
CA PHE A 12 6.08 -17.08 -10.01
C PHE A 12 6.09 -15.58 -10.37
N GLY A 13 6.57 -14.69 -9.49
CA GLY A 13 6.64 -13.25 -9.82
C GLY A 13 6.71 -12.28 -8.63
N GLY A 14 6.59 -12.78 -7.40
CA GLY A 14 6.65 -11.99 -6.17
C GLY A 14 8.01 -11.31 -5.95
N PHE A 15 9.10 -11.96 -6.36
CA PHE A 15 10.43 -11.35 -6.28
C PHE A 15 10.59 -10.20 -7.29
N ILE A 16 10.20 -10.42 -8.55
CA ILE A 16 10.31 -9.42 -9.62
C ILE A 16 9.49 -8.17 -9.28
N THR A 17 8.25 -8.37 -8.86
CA THR A 17 7.36 -7.28 -8.45
C THR A 17 7.94 -6.51 -7.26
N ALA A 18 8.45 -7.19 -6.23
CA ALA A 18 9.10 -6.53 -5.11
C ALA A 18 10.32 -5.68 -5.50
N VAL A 19 11.15 -6.17 -6.44
CA VAL A 19 12.30 -5.43 -6.97
C VAL A 19 11.84 -4.20 -7.76
N LEU A 20 10.80 -4.30 -8.59
CA LEU A 20 10.26 -3.16 -9.32
C LEU A 20 9.77 -2.06 -8.37
N TRP A 21 9.01 -2.42 -7.32
CA TRP A 21 8.57 -1.48 -6.30
C TRP A 21 9.73 -0.84 -5.53
N PHE A 22 10.80 -1.60 -5.29
CA PHE A 22 12.02 -1.09 -4.65
C PHE A 22 12.75 -0.09 -5.55
N LEU A 23 12.93 -0.41 -6.84
CA LEU A 23 13.57 0.48 -7.81
C LEU A 23 12.77 1.77 -8.02
N LEU A 24 11.44 1.70 -8.10
CA LEU A 24 10.57 2.88 -8.15
C LEU A 24 10.70 3.74 -6.89
N GLY A 25 10.75 3.10 -5.72
CA GLY A 25 10.97 3.79 -4.45
C GLY A 25 12.31 4.52 -4.42
N LEU A 26 13.37 3.88 -4.93
CA LEU A 26 14.70 4.48 -5.04
C LEU A 26 14.70 5.68 -5.99
N LEU A 27 14.05 5.54 -7.15
CA LEU A 27 13.92 6.61 -8.14
C LEU A 27 13.19 7.84 -7.56
N LEU A 28 12.14 7.61 -6.76
CA LEU A 28 11.45 8.69 -6.05
C LEU A 28 12.27 9.29 -4.90
N CYS A 29 13.16 8.53 -4.28
CA CYS A 29 14.08 9.11 -3.31
C CYS A 29 15.12 10.04 -3.96
N ILE A 30 15.50 9.79 -5.22
CA ILE A 30 16.44 10.66 -5.95
C ILE A 30 15.84 12.05 -6.20
N THR A 31 14.53 12.18 -6.35
CA THR A 31 13.89 13.49 -6.60
C THR A 31 13.77 14.39 -5.36
N ILE A 32 14.24 13.95 -4.18
CA ILE A 32 14.17 14.59 -2.85
C ILE A 32 12.73 14.86 -2.38
N ILE A 33 11.92 15.53 -3.20
CA ILE A 33 10.47 15.74 -3.04
C ILE A 33 9.73 14.40 -2.96
N GLY A 34 10.21 13.38 -3.67
CA GLY A 34 9.60 12.05 -3.70
C GLY A 34 9.94 11.16 -2.50
N ILE A 35 10.84 11.56 -1.60
CA ILE A 35 11.23 10.77 -0.40
C ILE A 35 10.03 10.26 0.43
N PRO A 36 9.00 11.08 0.77
CA PRO A 36 7.84 10.57 1.50
C PRO A 36 7.09 9.46 0.75
N PHE A 37 7.00 9.57 -0.58
CA PHE A 37 6.38 8.55 -1.43
C PHE A 37 7.28 7.31 -1.59
N GLY A 38 8.59 7.51 -1.76
CA GLY A 38 9.59 6.45 -1.82
C GLY A 38 9.56 5.56 -0.58
N ARG A 39 9.44 6.16 0.61
CA ARG A 39 9.27 5.40 1.87
C ARG A 39 8.06 4.47 1.86
N GLN A 40 6.94 4.92 1.30
CA GLN A 40 5.74 4.09 1.22
C GLN A 40 5.91 2.94 0.22
N LEU A 41 6.59 3.20 -0.90
CA LEU A 41 6.89 2.18 -1.92
C LEU A 41 7.84 1.09 -1.40
N PHE A 42 8.83 1.45 -0.59
CA PHE A 42 9.67 0.46 0.09
C PHE A 42 8.88 -0.42 1.05
N LYS A 43 7.89 0.16 1.74
CA LYS A 43 6.97 -0.61 2.59
C LYS A 43 6.12 -1.56 1.76
N MET A 44 5.63 -1.12 0.60
CA MET A 44 4.89 -1.95 -0.36
C MET A 44 5.75 -3.08 -0.91
N SER A 45 7.00 -2.83 -1.30
CA SER A 45 7.94 -3.86 -1.76
C SER A 45 8.09 -5.02 -0.74
N ARG A 46 8.24 -4.69 0.55
CA ARG A 46 8.28 -5.70 1.63
C ARG A 46 6.96 -6.42 1.86
N MET A 47 5.83 -5.73 1.65
CA MET A 47 4.50 -6.34 1.75
C MET A 47 4.27 -7.34 0.60
N VAL A 48 4.69 -6.98 -0.61
CA VAL A 48 4.59 -7.80 -1.83
C VAL A 48 5.46 -9.06 -1.77
N LEU A 49 6.62 -9.05 -1.08
CA LEU A 49 7.44 -10.26 -0.94
C LEU A 49 6.73 -11.40 -0.19
N THR A 50 5.92 -11.05 0.81
CA THR A 50 5.21 -12.02 1.66
C THR A 50 3.77 -11.55 1.88
N PRO A 51 2.90 -11.66 0.86
CA PRO A 51 1.55 -11.13 0.94
C PRO A 51 0.68 -12.01 1.84
N PHE A 52 0.94 -13.32 1.89
CA PHE A 52 0.08 -14.25 2.61
C PHE A 52 0.33 -14.17 4.12
N GLY A 53 -0.73 -13.84 4.85
CA GLY A 53 -0.76 -13.86 6.29
C GLY A 53 -0.36 -12.58 7.00
N LYS A 54 -0.28 -11.46 6.28
CA LYS A 54 -0.27 -10.12 6.86
C LYS A 54 -1.70 -9.64 7.07
N ASP A 55 -2.02 -9.28 8.31
CA ASP A 55 -3.30 -8.70 8.66
C ASP A 55 -3.16 -7.17 8.73
N VAL A 56 -4.13 -6.47 8.14
CA VAL A 56 -4.20 -5.00 8.23
C VAL A 56 -4.96 -4.67 9.51
N ALA A 57 -4.26 -4.20 10.53
CA ALA A 57 -4.90 -3.70 11.73
C ALA A 57 -5.68 -2.42 11.39
N LEU A 58 -7.02 -2.49 11.47
CA LEU A 58 -7.89 -1.34 11.37
C LEU A 58 -7.82 -0.56 12.68
N ASP A 59 -7.22 0.62 12.62
CA ASP A 59 -7.17 1.55 13.74
C ASP A 59 -7.92 2.84 13.35
N PRO A 60 -9.26 2.87 13.51
CA PRO A 60 -10.08 3.99 13.07
C PRO A 60 -9.77 5.29 13.82
N GLY A 61 -9.15 5.22 15.00
CA GLY A 61 -8.79 6.38 15.82
C GLY A 61 -7.51 7.08 15.38
N LYS A 62 -6.65 6.40 14.62
CA LYS A 62 -5.29 6.90 14.29
C LYS A 62 -5.28 8.21 13.49
N HIS A 63 -6.28 8.43 12.63
CA HIS A 63 -6.36 9.59 11.74
C HIS A 63 -7.74 10.25 11.77
N ILE A 64 -8.25 10.54 12.97
CA ILE A 64 -9.62 11.06 13.16
C ILE A 64 -9.91 12.35 12.39
N ILE A 65 -8.94 13.27 12.32
CA ILE A 65 -9.09 14.55 11.59
C ILE A 65 -9.21 14.29 10.09
N LEU A 66 -8.38 13.40 9.53
CA LEU A 66 -8.47 13.03 8.11
C LEU A 66 -9.77 12.29 7.81
N ASN A 67 -10.26 11.44 8.71
CA ASN A 67 -11.52 10.74 8.53
C ASN A 67 -12.71 11.73 8.46
N ILE A 68 -12.71 12.74 9.33
CA ILE A 68 -13.72 13.81 9.31
C ILE A 68 -13.60 14.64 8.02
N LEU A 69 -12.37 15.01 7.64
CA LEU A 69 -12.12 15.81 6.43
C LEU A 69 -12.51 15.05 5.16
N TRP A 70 -12.23 13.75 5.10
CA TRP A 70 -12.67 12.87 4.03
C TRP A 70 -14.20 12.78 3.97
N LEU A 71 -14.86 12.62 5.13
CA LEU A 71 -16.33 12.53 5.22
C LEU A 71 -17.04 13.82 4.78
N LEU A 72 -16.43 14.99 4.97
CA LEU A 72 -17.04 16.27 4.57
C LEU A 72 -16.77 16.63 3.10
N ILE A 73 -15.61 16.25 2.57
CA ILE A 73 -15.17 16.70 1.23
C ILE A 73 -15.41 15.62 0.16
N VAL A 74 -14.98 14.39 0.41
CA VAL A 74 -14.92 13.32 -0.62
C VAL A 74 -16.07 12.33 -0.46
N GLY A 75 -16.41 11.99 0.80
CA GLY A 75 -17.41 11.01 1.17
C GLY A 75 -18.77 11.18 0.45
N PRO A 76 -19.39 12.37 0.47
CA PRO A 76 -20.73 12.56 -0.10
C PRO A 76 -20.73 12.33 -1.61
N GLY A 77 -19.72 12.81 -2.33
CA GLY A 77 -19.58 12.61 -3.77
C GLY A 77 -19.41 11.13 -4.13
N THR A 78 -18.59 10.41 -3.37
CA THR A 78 -18.41 8.96 -3.59
C THR A 78 -19.67 8.16 -3.26
N ALA A 79 -20.39 8.48 -2.19
CA ALA A 79 -21.61 7.78 -1.81
C ALA A 79 -22.73 7.95 -2.84
N ILE A 80 -22.86 9.15 -3.40
CA ILE A 80 -23.83 9.44 -4.46
C ILE A 80 -23.49 8.65 -5.73
N LEU A 81 -22.20 8.56 -6.11
CA LEU A 81 -21.75 7.81 -7.28
C LEU A 81 -22.06 6.30 -7.21
N PHE A 82 -22.13 5.71 -6.00
CA PHE A 82 -22.47 4.29 -5.81
C PHE A 82 -23.98 4.02 -5.73
N LEU A 83 -24.81 5.06 -5.61
CA LEU A 83 -26.27 4.96 -5.57
C LEU A 83 -26.95 5.08 -6.94
N PHE A 84 -26.19 5.49 -7.97
CA PHE A 84 -26.61 5.53 -9.38
C PHE A 84 -25.94 4.39 -10.17
#